data_AF-R6FMC2-F1
#
_entry.id   AF-R6FMC2-F1
#
_cell.length_a   1.000
_cell.length_b   1.000
_cell.length_c   1.000
_cell.angle_alpha   90.00
_cell.angle_beta   90.00
_cell.angle_gamma   90.00
#
_symmetry.space_group_name_H-M   'P 1'
#
loop_
_entity.id
_entity.type
_entity.pdbx_description
1 polymer ?
#
loop_
_entity_poly.entity_id
_entity_poly.type
_entity_poly.pdbx_seq_one_letter_code
_entity_poly.pdbx_strand_id
1 'polypeptide(L)'
;MTPAEEVLGANFQFARPGEQGARVMSAAALYAALKQQNPSALTGYSCLAFSRLLAQLGRRVHTRYGNGYWVKEGRMQEGEGMDK
;
A
#
# COMPACT_ATOMS: atom_id res chain seq x y z
N MET A 1 12.89 6.17 8.08
CA MET A 1 11.87 5.28 7.49
C MET A 1 11.12 4.61 8.62
N THR A 2 9.79 4.58 8.54
CA THR A 2 8.96 3.84 9.51
C THR A 2 8.72 2.39 9.04
N PRO A 3 8.44 1.43 9.92
CA PRO A 3 8.16 0.04 9.50
C PRO A 3 7.01 -0.04 8.47
N ALA A 4 5.98 0.78 8.65
CA ALA A 4 4.84 0.86 7.71
C ALA A 4 5.26 1.38 6.33
N GLU A 5 6.24 2.26 6.26
CA GLU A 5 6.77 2.83 5.02
C GLU A 5 7.64 1.84 4.26
N GLU A 6 8.48 1.07 4.97
CA GLU A 6 9.27 -0.01 4.38
C GLU A 6 8.38 -1.12 3.83
N VAL A 7 7.40 -1.57 4.62
CA VAL A 7 6.49 -2.63 4.17
C VAL A 7 5.57 -2.12 3.06
N LEU A 8 5.10 -0.87 3.13
CA LEU A 8 4.39 -0.24 2.02
C LEU A 8 5.24 -0.25 0.75
N GLY A 9 6.46 0.28 0.78
CA GLY A 9 7.36 0.32 -0.38
C GLY A 9 7.76 -1.06 -0.92
N ALA A 10 7.84 -2.07 -0.05
CA ALA A 10 8.12 -3.44 -0.43
C ALA A 10 6.93 -4.11 -1.14
N ASN A 11 5.69 -3.80 -0.72
CA ASN A 11 4.47 -4.45 -1.22
C ASN A 11 3.79 -3.65 -2.34
N PHE A 12 3.92 -2.33 -2.31
CA PHE A 12 3.26 -1.39 -3.19
C PHE A 12 4.22 -0.27 -3.58
N GLN A 13 4.20 0.08 -4.85
CA GLN A 13 4.97 1.20 -5.35
C GLN A 13 4.02 2.29 -5.80
N PHE A 14 4.26 3.55 -5.41
CA PHE A 14 3.46 4.66 -5.92
C PHE A 14 3.63 4.76 -7.44
N ALA A 15 2.51 4.82 -8.14
CA ALA A 15 2.46 4.85 -9.59
C ALA A 15 1.79 6.14 -10.08
N ARG A 16 1.91 6.41 -11.38
CA ARG A 16 1.21 7.52 -12.03
C ARG A 16 -0.09 7.05 -12.69
N PRO A 17 -1.08 7.95 -12.87
CA PRO A 17 -2.25 7.64 -13.69
C PRO A 17 -1.80 7.30 -15.11
N GLY A 18 -2.24 6.15 -15.63
CA GLY A 18 -1.89 5.66 -16.97
C GLY A 18 -0.62 4.79 -17.02
N GLU A 19 0.06 4.55 -15.89
CA GLU A 19 1.14 3.56 -15.82
C GLU A 19 0.56 2.13 -15.89
N GLN A 20 1.25 1.21 -16.56
CA GLN A 20 0.82 -0.18 -16.66
C GLN A 20 0.78 -0.83 -15.26
N GLY A 21 -0.37 -1.39 -14.87
CA GLY A 21 -0.57 -1.98 -13.55
C GLY A 21 -0.86 -0.96 -12.43
N ALA A 22 -0.96 0.34 -12.74
CA ALA A 22 -1.37 1.34 -11.78
C ALA A 22 -2.88 1.24 -11.50
N ARG A 23 -3.23 1.16 -10.21
CA ARG A 23 -4.60 1.19 -9.73
C ARG A 23 -4.76 2.24 -8.63
N VAL A 24 -5.94 2.85 -8.54
CA VAL A 24 -6.27 3.72 -7.41
C VAL A 24 -6.76 2.86 -6.25
N MET A 25 -6.10 3.00 -5.10
CA MET A 25 -6.54 2.38 -3.85
C MET A 25 -6.75 3.44 -2.78
N SER A 26 -7.75 3.24 -1.93
CA SER A 26 -7.97 4.10 -0.76
C SER A 26 -6.95 3.81 0.33
N ALA A 27 -6.73 4.76 1.24
CA ALA A 27 -5.85 4.54 2.40
C ALA A 27 -6.27 3.31 3.22
N ALA A 28 -7.57 3.10 3.39
CA ALA A 28 -8.12 1.95 4.10
C ALA A 28 -7.85 0.63 3.36
N ALA A 29 -8.01 0.61 2.03
CA ALA A 29 -7.74 -0.58 1.23
C ALA A 29 -6.25 -0.95 1.26
N LEU A 30 -5.36 0.04 1.16
CA LEU A 30 -3.91 -0.16 1.29
C LEU A 30 -3.55 -0.69 2.68
N TYR A 31 -4.12 -0.11 3.73
CA TYR A 31 -3.89 -0.56 5.09
C TYR A 31 -4.36 -2.01 5.31
N ALA A 32 -5.55 -2.36 4.82
CA ALA A 32 -6.07 -3.72 4.91
C ALA A 32 -5.21 -4.72 4.13
N ALA A 33 -4.75 -4.37 2.93
CA ALA A 33 -3.89 -5.22 2.12
C ALA A 33 -2.53 -5.45 2.80
N LEU A 34 -1.90 -4.41 3.32
CA LEU A 34 -0.67 -4.52 4.10
C LEU A 34 -0.87 -5.33 5.38
N LYS A 35 -2.01 -5.19 6.05
CA LYS A 35 -2.32 -5.93 7.28
C LYS A 35 -2.48 -7.42 7.02
N GLN A 36 -3.00 -7.81 5.85
CA GLN A 36 -3.09 -9.22 5.46
C GLN A 36 -1.73 -9.83 5.17
N GLN A 37 -0.80 -9.05 4.60
CA GLN A 37 0.52 -9.56 4.22
C GLN A 37 1.53 -9.50 5.37
N ASN A 38 1.50 -8.43 6.16
CA ASN A 38 2.41 -8.22 7.27
C ASN A 38 1.70 -7.56 8.46
N PRO A 39 0.88 -8.32 9.21
CA PRO A 39 0.18 -7.80 10.38
C PRO A 39 1.14 -7.29 11.46
N SER A 40 2.30 -7.93 11.61
CA SER A 40 3.32 -7.59 12.60
C SER A 40 3.94 -6.20 12.38
N ALA A 41 4.12 -5.79 11.12
CA ALA A 41 4.69 -4.47 10.79
C ALA A 41 3.68 -3.32 10.98
N LEU A 42 2.39 -3.63 11.00
CA LEU A 42 1.30 -2.69 11.25
C LEU A 42 0.78 -2.74 12.70
N THR A 43 1.29 -3.64 13.53
CA THR A 43 0.98 -3.67 14.96
C THR A 43 1.43 -2.35 15.60
N GLY A 44 0.47 -1.52 16.00
CA GLY A 44 0.71 -0.19 16.56
C GLY A 44 0.60 0.98 15.57
N TYR A 45 0.36 0.74 14.28
CA TYR A 45 0.21 1.80 13.29
C TYR A 45 -1.28 2.14 13.06
N SER A 46 -1.72 3.31 13.53
CA SER A 46 -3.11 3.74 13.35
C SER A 46 -3.41 4.10 11.88
N CYS A 47 -4.64 3.85 11.43
CA CYS A 47 -5.14 4.28 10.11
C CYS A 47 -4.88 5.77 9.82
N LEU A 48 -4.95 6.63 10.84
CA LEU A 48 -4.68 8.06 10.72
C LEU A 48 -3.20 8.34 10.38
N ALA A 49 -2.28 7.68 11.09
CA ALA A 49 -0.83 7.82 10.85
C ALA A 49 -0.48 7.30 9.46
N PHE A 50 -1.06 6.16 9.06
CA PHE A 50 -0.90 5.60 7.72
C PHE A 50 -1.43 6.54 6.63
N SER A 51 -2.60 7.15 6.84
CA SER A 51 -3.16 8.13 5.89
C SER A 51 -2.26 9.36 5.72
N ARG A 52 -1.63 9.84 6.80
CA ARG A 52 -0.66 10.94 6.75
C ARG A 52 0.64 10.54 6.06
N LEU A 53 1.10 9.31 6.27
CA LEU A 53 2.27 8.76 5.59
C LEU A 53 2.03 8.67 4.07
N LEU A 54 0.89 8.11 3.65
CA LEU A 54 0.49 8.06 2.23
C LEU A 54 0.39 9.44 1.60
N ALA A 55 -0.11 10.44 2.35
CA ALA A 55 -0.18 11.82 1.87
C ALA A 55 1.20 12.49 1.71
N GLN A 56 2.23 12.02 2.43
CA GLN A 56 3.60 12.51 2.30
C GLN A 56 4.39 11.82 1.19
N LEU A 57 4.20 10.49 1.04
CA LEU A 57 4.97 9.69 0.09
C LEU A 57 4.35 9.64 -1.31
N GLY A 58 3.03 9.70 -1.37
CA GLY A 58 2.26 9.50 -2.57
C GLY A 58 1.52 10.76 -3.02
N ARG A 59 1.08 10.73 -4.28
CA ARG A 59 0.22 11.77 -4.81
C ARG A 59 -1.23 11.43 -4.46
N ARG A 60 -1.76 12.11 -3.45
CA ARG A 60 -3.16 11.99 -3.03
C ARG A 60 -4.08 12.43 -4.18
N VAL A 61 -4.99 11.55 -4.59
CA VAL A 61 -6.05 11.87 -5.56
C VAL A 61 -7.40 11.90 -4.86
N HIS A 62 -8.24 12.86 -5.23
CA HIS A 62 -9.59 12.95 -4.70
C HIS A 62 -10.52 12.08 -5.54
N THR A 63 -11.19 11.14 -4.89
CA THR A 63 -12.19 10.26 -5.49
C THR A 63 -13.55 10.54 -4.88
N ARG A 64 -14.62 10.06 -5.53
CA ARG A 64 -15.99 10.11 -4.99
C ARG A 64 -16.12 9.53 -3.57
N TYR A 65 -15.22 8.61 -3.19
CA TYR A 65 -15.25 7.89 -1.91
C TYR A 65 -14.18 8.39 -0.92
N GLY A 66 -13.56 9.55 -1.20
CA GLY A 66 -12.51 10.14 -0.37
C GLY A 66 -11.13 10.10 -1.02
N ASN A 67 -10.08 9.94 -0.22
CA ASN A 67 -8.69 9.99 -0.71
C ASN A 67 -8.27 8.64 -1.30
N GLY A 68 -7.82 8.67 -2.56
CA GLY A 68 -7.18 7.56 -3.26
C GLY A 68 -5.70 7.82 -3.51
N TYR A 69 -4.96 6.76 -3.77
CA TYR A 69 -3.54 6.79 -4.10
C TYR A 69 -3.29 5.84 -5.27
N TRP A 70 -2.57 6.33 -6.28
CA TRP A 70 -2.13 5.50 -7.39
C TRP A 70 -0.96 4.64 -6.95
N VAL A 71 -1.18 3.33 -6.98
CA VAL A 71 -0.20 2.34 -6.58
C VAL A 71 -0.19 1.20 -7.60
N LYS A 72 0.96 0.55 -7.73
CA LYS A 72 1.12 -0.74 -8.40
C LYS A 72 1.64 -1.75 -7.39
N GLU A 73 1.37 -3.03 -7.63
CA GLU A 73 1.93 -4.08 -6.78
C GLU A 73 3.46 -4.07 -6.93
N GLY A 74 4.14 -3.84 -5.80
CA GLY A 74 5.57 -4.05 -5.68
C GLY A 74 5.79 -5.54 -5.82
N ARG A 75 6.66 -5.93 -6.75
CA ARG A 75 6.92 -7.32 -7.11
C ARG A 75 7.31 -8.13 -5.86
N MET A 76 6.33 -8.75 -5.19
CA MET A 76 6.59 -9.82 -4.24
C MET A 76 6.97 -11.06 -5.05
N GLN A 77 8.28 -11.18 -5.29
CA GLN A 77 8.95 -12.48 -5.26
C GLN A 77 9.20 -12.69 -3.75
N GLU A 78 8.92 -13.81 -3.07
CA GLU A 78 9.07 -15.25 -3.35
C GLU A 78 8.14 -16.03 -2.36
N GLY A 79 7.70 -17.28 -2.54
CA GLY A 79 8.11 -18.33 -3.47
C GLY A 79 7.14 -19.53 -3.52
N GLU A 80 7.50 -20.47 -4.39
CA GLU A 80 6.86 -21.76 -4.68
C GLU A 80 6.71 -22.68 -3.45
N GLY A 81 5.71 -23.57 -3.49
CA GLY A 81 5.54 -24.62 -2.48
C GLY A 81 4.31 -25.52 -2.65
N MET A 82 4.31 -26.31 -3.73
CA MET A 82 3.86 -27.71 -3.85
C MET A 82 2.89 -28.34 -2.82
N ASP A 83 1.73 -28.80 -3.29
CA ASP A 83 1.02 -30.03 -2.86
C ASP A 83 -0.07 -30.31 -3.93
N LYS A 84 -0.16 -31.42 -4.67
CA LYS A 84 0.46 -32.75 -4.58
C LYS A 84 0.37 -33.45 -5.95
#